data_AF-A0A2N5XDX5-F1
#
_entry.id   AF-A0A2N5XDX5-F1
#
_cell.length_a   1.000
_cell.length_b   1.000
_cell.length_c   1.000
_cell.angle_alpha   90.00
_cell.angle_beta   90.00
_cell.angle_gamma   90.00
#
_symmetry.space_group_name_H-M   'P 1'
#
loop_
_entity.id
_entity.type
_entity.pdbx_description
1 polymer ?
#
loop_
_entity_poly.entity_id
_entity_poly.type
_entity_poly.pdbx_seq_one_letter_code
_entity_poly.pdbx_strand_id
1 'polypeptide(L)' 'MKIALVDSGIGLLAAGAALRRLRPDADLVLSSDPDGMPWGPRTPADLTEHALACAR' A
#
# COMPACT_ATOMS: atom_id res chain seq x y z
N MET A 1 10.19 1.01 -15.15
CA MET A 1 10.04 0.00 -14.08
C MET A 1 8.79 0.34 -13.29
N LYS A 2 7.97 -0.63 -12.88
CA LYS A 2 6.71 -0.36 -12.16
C LYS A 2 6.80 -0.89 -10.73
N ILE A 3 6.41 -0.08 -9.76
CA ILE A 3 6.45 -0.40 -8.33
C ILE A 3 5.06 -0.18 -7.74
N ALA A 4 4.54 -1.18 -7.03
CA ALA A 4 3.30 -1.04 -6.26
C ALA A 4 3.61 -0.78 -4.78
N LEU A 5 2.87 0.16 -4.19
CA LEU A 5 2.84 0.40 -2.75
C LEU A 5 1.46 0.02 -2.23
N VAL A 6 1.44 -0.79 -1.16
CA VAL A 6 0.22 -1.28 -0.51
C VAL A 6 0.21 -0.81 0.93
N ASP A 7 -0.91 -0.26 1.39
CA ASP A 7 -1.15 0.09 2.78
C ASP A 7 -2.66 0.07 3.07
N SER A 8 -3.03 0.06 4.35
CA SER A 8 -4.42 0.21 4.80
C SER A 8 -5.05 1.56 4.44
N GLY A 9 -4.25 2.60 4.19
CA GLY A 9 -4.77 3.94 3.92
C GLY A 9 -3.72 4.88 3.34
N ILE A 10 -3.70 6.12 3.83
CA ILE A 10 -2.83 7.17 3.29
C ILE A 10 -1.40 7.14 3.84
N GLY A 11 -1.06 6.20 4.73
CA GLY A 11 0.28 6.08 5.31
C GLY A 11 1.36 5.81 4.24
N LEU A 12 0.99 5.12 3.15
CA LEU A 12 1.87 4.87 2.01
C LEU A 12 2.39 6.12 1.30
N LEU A 13 1.73 7.28 1.44
CA LEU A 13 2.07 8.48 0.68
C LEU A 13 3.47 9.01 1.01
N ALA A 14 3.93 8.86 2.25
CA ALA A 14 5.29 9.23 2.63
C ALA A 14 6.34 8.40 1.88
N ALA A 15 6.10 7.09 1.75
CA ALA A 15 6.95 6.18 0.97
C ALA A 15 6.87 6.48 -0.53
N GLY A 16 5.67 6.75 -1.06
CA GLY A 16 5.47 7.14 -2.46
C GLY A 16 6.22 8.42 -2.83
N ALA A 17 6.17 9.43 -1.97
CA ALA A 17 6.90 10.68 -2.17
C ALA A 17 8.42 10.47 -2.14
N ALA A 18 8.93 9.60 -1.25
CA ALA A 18 10.34 9.25 -1.21
C ALA A 18 10.79 8.53 -2.48
N LEU A 19 10.02 7.54 -2.96
CA LEU A 19 10.32 6.83 -4.20
C LEU A 19 10.29 7.73 -5.42
N ARG A 20 9.32 8.65 -5.52
CA ARG A 20 9.26 9.60 -6.63
C ARG A 20 10.51 10.47 -6.73
N ARG A 21 11.14 10.83 -5.59
CA ARG A 21 12.41 11.59 -5.58
C ARG A 21 13.61 10.73 -5.99
N LEU A 22 13.66 9.47 -5.53
CA LEU A 22 14.78 8.56 -5.80
C LEU A 22 14.73 7.93 -7.20
N ARG A 23 13.54 7.68 -7.72
CA ARG A 23 13.26 6.99 -8.99
C ARG A 23 12.12 7.70 -9.73
N PRO A 24 12.37 8.91 -10.26
CA PRO A 24 11.35 9.65 -11.01
C PRO A 24 10.89 8.91 -12.28
N ASP A 25 11.71 7.98 -12.78
CA ASP A 25 11.46 7.10 -13.93
C ASP A 25 10.59 5.88 -13.61
N ALA A 26 10.29 5.63 -12.34
CA ALA A 26 9.42 4.52 -11.93
C ALA A 26 7.94 4.94 -12.00
N ASP A 27 7.13 4.08 -12.62
CA ASP A 27 5.68 4.16 -12.52
C ASP A 27 5.26 3.62 -11.16
N LEU A 28 4.56 4.43 -10.37
CA LEU A 28 4.07 4.05 -9.05
C LEU A 28 2.58 3.71 -9.12
N VAL A 29 2.21 2.54 -8.58
CA VAL A 29 0.82 2.19 -8.28
C VAL A 29 0.62 2.32 -6.79
N LEU A 30 -0.36 3.12 -6.38
CA LEU A 30 -0.76 3.26 -4.99
C LEU A 30 -2.06 2.47 -4.81
N SER A 31 -2.00 1.39 -4.04
CA SER A 31 -3.13 0.53 -3.74
C SER A 31 -3.41 0.63 -2.23
N SER A 32 -4.63 1.02 -1.88
CA SER A 32 -5.00 1.24 -0.48
C SER A 32 -6.34 0.59 -0.13
N ASP A 33 -6.51 0.23 1.14
CA ASP A 33 -7.70 -0.43 1.68
C ASP A 33 -8.49 0.43 2.69
N PRO A 34 -9.09 1.56 2.25
CA PRO A 34 -9.75 2.50 3.16
C PRO A 34 -10.96 1.89 3.88
N ASP A 35 -11.61 0.89 3.29
CA ASP A 35 -12.74 0.21 3.92
C ASP A 35 -12.27 -0.83 4.96
N GLY A 36 -11.03 -1.31 4.84
CA GLY A 36 -10.41 -2.24 5.76
C GLY A 36 -9.56 -1.62 6.87
N MET A 37 -9.38 -0.31 6.93
CA MET A 37 -8.57 0.32 7.98
C MET A 37 -9.27 0.33 9.36
N PRO A 38 -8.53 0.32 10.49
CA PRO A 38 -7.08 0.14 10.58
C PRO A 38 -6.68 -1.35 10.57
N TRP A 39 -5.56 -1.66 9.93
CA TRP A 39 -5.01 -3.02 9.92
C TRP A 39 -4.40 -3.45 11.27
N GLY A 40 -3.91 -2.51 12.08
CA GLY A 40 -3.16 -2.81 13.32
C GLY A 40 -3.90 -3.71 14.33
N PRO A 41 -5.20 -3.51 14.60
CA PRO A 41 -5.96 -4.37 15.52
C PRO A 41 -6.47 -5.69 14.92
N ARG A 42 -6.32 -5.92 13.61
CA ARG A 42 -6.88 -7.10 12.93
C ARG A 42 -6.12 -8.37 13.28
N THR A 43 -6.80 -9.51 13.17
CA THR A 43 -6.14 -10.81 13.29
C THR A 43 -5.22 -11.04 12.08
N PRO A 44 -4.15 -11.87 12.20
CA PRO A 44 -3.28 -12.16 11.08
C PRO A 44 -3.99 -12.76 9.85
N ALA A 45 -5.02 -13.58 10.06
CA ALA A 45 -5.78 -14.19 8.97
C ALA A 45 -6.58 -13.14 8.19
N ASP A 46 -7.35 -12.32 8.90
CA ASP A 46 -8.12 -11.20 8.34
C ASP A 46 -7.20 -10.19 7.62
N LEU A 47 -6.08 -9.82 8.24
CA LEU A 47 -5.07 -8.96 7.63
C LEU A 47 -4.50 -9.55 6.33
N THR A 48 -4.29 -10.87 6.28
CA THR A 48 -3.77 -11.54 5.08
C THR A 48 -4.76 -11.43 3.93
N GLU A 49 -6.07 -11.58 4.19
CA GLU A 49 -7.11 -11.45 3.17
C GLU A 49 -7.16 -10.03 2.59
N HIS A 50 -7.16 -9.02 3.46
CA HIS A 50 -7.12 -7.61 3.07
C HIS A 50 -5.86 -7.27 2.26
N ALA A 51 -4.67 -7.69 2.70
CA ALA A 51 -3.43 -7.43 2.00
C ALA A 51 -3.37 -8.12 0.62
N LEU A 52 -3.85 -9.36 0.52
CA LEU A 52 -3.93 -10.07 -0.76
C LEU A 52 -4.94 -9.43 -1.71
N ALA A 53 -6.06 -8.90 -1.21
CA ALA A 53 -7.03 -8.19 -2.03
C ALA A 53 -6.42 -6.94 -2.68
N CYS A 54 -5.59 -6.18 -1.96
CA CYS A 54 -4.89 -5.01 -2.48
C CYS A 54 -3.78 -5.31 -3.49
N ALA A 55 -3.29 -6.55 -3.52
CA ALA A 55 -2.16 -6.98 -4.34
C ALA A 55 -2.57 -7.72 -5.63
N ARG A 56 -3.87 -7.89 -5.88
CA ARG A 56 -4.41 -8.46 -7.12
C ARG A 56 -4.36 -7.46 -8.27
#